data_AF-A0A432Q7S1-F1
#
_entry.id   AF-A0A432Q7S1-F1
#
_cell.length_a   1.000
_cell.length_b   1.000
_cell.length_c   1.000
_cell.angle_alpha   90.00
_cell.angle_beta   90.00
_cell.angle_gamma   90.00
#
_symmetry.space_group_name_H-M   'P 1'
#
loop_
_entity.id
_entity.type
_entity.pdbx_description
1 polymer ?
#
loop_
_entity_poly.entity_id
_entity_poly.type
_entity_poly.pdbx_seq_one_letter_code
_entity_poly.pdbx_strand_id
1 'polypeptide(L)'
;EGNHPYFPAVMLNMANEDDFPCPFLQDKGCTVYQERPSACRTYPLERAVKKSGPKGRTTSHYFLTHHPYCKGHFEDHEYTVRQWERDQQLYEYNLLNDLWAEVDAFFALNPWEGEGQAGPRQQLAFMVCYNIDAFRAYCTQHRLLSAFRIERIRRRRIEQDDIELLKFGFDWLLHVLGDRNTLLPV
;
A
#
# COMPACT_ATOMS: atom_id res chain seq x y z
N GLU A 1 12.91 6.46 9.03
CA GLU A 1 11.93 6.17 10.11
C GLU A 1 10.59 6.79 9.76
N GLY A 2 9.69 5.99 9.19
CA GLY A 2 8.29 6.36 8.97
C GLY A 2 7.45 5.97 10.17
N ASN A 3 7.76 6.54 11.34
CA ASN A 3 7.04 6.20 12.56
C ASN A 3 5.63 6.80 12.48
N HIS A 4 4.69 5.99 12.04
CA HIS A 4 3.28 6.24 12.20
C HIS A 4 2.89 5.78 13.62
N PRO A 5 2.85 6.65 14.64
CA PRO A 5 2.84 6.23 16.05
C PRO A 5 1.55 5.49 16.46
N TYR A 6 0.50 5.61 15.65
CA TYR A 6 -0.82 5.11 15.99
C TYR A 6 -1.16 3.76 15.33
N PHE A 7 -0.45 3.35 14.28
CA PHE A 7 -0.80 2.17 13.47
C PHE A 7 0.45 1.33 13.23
N PRO A 8 0.40 0.00 13.45
CA PRO A 8 1.59 -0.82 13.33
C PRO A 8 2.07 -0.86 11.88
N ALA A 9 3.32 -0.45 11.68
CA ALA A 9 4.07 -0.80 10.49
C ALA A 9 4.39 -2.30 10.57
N VAL A 10 3.97 -3.07 9.57
CA VAL A 10 4.40 -4.47 9.42
C VAL A 10 5.79 -4.47 8.78
N MET A 11 6.74 -5.11 9.45
CA MET A 11 8.13 -5.19 8.99
C MET A 11 8.47 -6.63 8.64
N LEU A 12 9.26 -6.79 7.58
CA LEU A 12 9.87 -8.07 7.25
C LEU A 12 10.99 -8.35 8.25
N ASN A 13 11.00 -9.57 8.81
CA ASN A 13 12.12 -9.98 9.65
C ASN A 13 13.33 -10.29 8.75
N MET A 14 14.43 -9.59 8.97
CA MET A 14 15.64 -9.72 8.18
C MET A 14 16.41 -10.98 8.58
N ALA A 15 17.27 -11.49 7.70
CA ALA A 15 18.09 -12.65 8.02
C ALA A 15 19.04 -12.33 9.20
N ASN A 16 19.27 -13.31 10.07
CA ASN A 16 20.17 -13.16 11.22
C ASN A 16 21.62 -13.48 10.82
N GLU A 17 22.15 -12.67 9.90
CA GLU A 17 23.50 -12.74 9.34
C GLU A 17 24.14 -11.34 9.40
N ASP A 18 25.42 -11.23 9.07
CA ASP A 18 26.12 -9.94 9.00
C ASP A 18 25.36 -8.98 8.05
N ASP A 19 25.20 -7.72 8.47
CA ASP A 19 24.43 -6.66 7.79
C ASP A 19 22.92 -6.89 7.63
N PHE A 20 22.34 -7.92 8.27
CA PHE A 20 20.89 -8.21 8.27
C PHE A 20 20.27 -8.20 6.86
N PRO A 21 20.73 -9.04 5.92
CA PRO A 21 20.30 -8.97 4.54
C PRO A 21 18.82 -9.34 4.39
N CYS A 22 18.23 -8.90 3.27
CA CYS A 22 16.88 -9.29 2.90
C CYS A 22 16.80 -10.82 2.82
N PRO A 23 15.84 -11.50 3.48
CA PRO A 23 15.77 -12.96 3.49
C PRO A 23 15.50 -13.57 2.11
N PHE A 24 15.02 -12.74 1.16
CA PHE A 24 14.82 -13.15 -0.22
C PHE A 24 16.07 -12.95 -1.09
N LEU A 25 17.11 -12.29 -0.61
CA LEU A 25 18.36 -12.11 -1.35
C LEU A 25 19.24 -13.35 -1.14
N GLN A 26 19.66 -13.96 -2.24
CA GLN A 26 20.55 -15.12 -2.28
C GLN A 26 21.70 -14.83 -3.25
N ASP A 27 22.69 -15.73 -3.33
CA ASP A 27 23.86 -15.58 -4.22
C ASP A 27 23.52 -15.27 -5.69
N LYS A 28 22.38 -15.80 -6.17
CA LYS A 28 21.88 -15.60 -7.54
C LYS A 28 20.95 -14.40 -7.71
N GLY A 29 20.73 -13.61 -6.66
CA GLY A 29 19.82 -12.48 -6.62
C GLY A 29 18.55 -12.74 -5.79
N CYS A 30 17.55 -11.86 -5.97
CA CYS A 30 16.29 -11.93 -5.23
C CYS A 30 15.43 -13.11 -5.69
N THR A 31 15.05 -14.00 -4.77
CA THR A 31 14.19 -15.17 -5.05
C THR A 31 12.75 -14.80 -5.38
N VAL A 32 12.32 -13.61 -4.98
CA VAL A 32 11.00 -13.04 -5.29
C VAL A 32 11.10 -11.87 -6.27
N TYR A 33 12.11 -11.84 -7.13
CA TYR A 33 12.38 -10.68 -7.99
C TYR A 33 11.15 -10.21 -8.77
N GLN A 34 10.36 -11.14 -9.35
CA GLN A 34 9.15 -10.78 -10.11
C GLN A 34 8.03 -10.22 -9.24
N GLU A 35 8.03 -10.49 -7.93
CA GLU A 35 7.05 -10.02 -6.94
C GLU A 35 7.65 -8.99 -5.97
N ARG A 36 8.82 -8.44 -6.28
CA ARG A 36 9.52 -7.49 -5.41
C ARG A 36 8.66 -6.23 -5.21
N PRO A 37 8.68 -5.62 -4.01
CA PRO A 37 7.84 -4.48 -3.69
C PRO A 37 8.23 -3.25 -4.52
N SER A 38 7.34 -2.25 -4.57
CA SER A 38 7.59 -0.99 -5.26
C SER A 38 8.90 -0.34 -4.82
N ALA A 39 9.26 -0.41 -3.53
CA ALA A 39 10.51 0.14 -3.01
C ALA A 39 11.76 -0.44 -3.72
N CYS A 40 11.77 -1.75 -4.00
CA CYS A 40 12.86 -2.40 -4.73
C CYS A 40 12.81 -2.10 -6.24
N ARG A 41 11.62 -1.88 -6.80
CA ARG A 41 11.42 -1.54 -8.23
C ARG A 41 11.77 -0.08 -8.54
N THR A 42 11.56 0.82 -7.59
CA THR A 42 11.83 2.24 -7.81
C THR A 42 13.32 2.52 -7.72
N TYR A 43 14.09 1.84 -6.86
CA TYR A 43 15.53 2.07 -6.71
C TYR A 43 16.26 2.08 -8.07
N PRO A 44 17.10 3.09 -8.38
CA PRO A 44 17.58 4.17 -7.50
C PRO A 44 16.70 5.44 -7.48
N LEU A 45 15.51 5.39 -8.08
CA LEU A 45 14.52 6.45 -7.98
C LEU A 45 13.75 6.34 -6.66
N GLU A 46 13.68 7.45 -5.94
CA GLU A 46 12.85 7.63 -4.76
C GLU A 46 11.57 8.34 -5.18
N ARG A 47 10.42 7.71 -4.89
CA ARG A 47 9.10 8.26 -5.18
C ARG A 47 8.50 8.88 -3.93
N ALA A 48 8.17 10.15 -3.97
CA ALA A 48 7.38 10.84 -2.95
C ALA A 48 5.99 11.19 -3.48
N VAL A 49 4.97 11.09 -2.63
CA VAL A 49 3.59 11.41 -2.98
C VAL A 49 3.11 12.56 -2.11
N LYS A 50 2.46 13.53 -2.74
CA LYS A 50 1.83 14.66 -2.05
C LYS A 50 0.40 14.79 -2.50
N LYS A 51 -0.52 14.98 -1.56
CA LYS A 51 -1.92 15.30 -1.83
C LYS A 51 -2.21 16.75 -1.48
N SER A 52 -2.77 17.53 -2.40
CA SER A 52 -3.13 18.94 -2.18
C SER A 52 -4.43 19.10 -1.35
N GLY A 53 -4.47 18.52 -0.15
CA GLY A 53 -5.66 18.50 0.72
C GLY A 53 -6.64 17.36 0.42
N PRO A 54 -7.76 17.24 1.18
CA PRO A 54 -8.64 16.05 1.14
C PRO A 54 -9.23 15.73 -0.23
N LYS A 55 -9.56 16.74 -1.03
CA LYS A 55 -10.07 16.62 -2.42
C LYS A 55 -9.05 17.04 -3.49
N GLY A 56 -7.80 17.25 -3.08
CA GLY A 56 -6.75 17.69 -3.97
C GLY A 56 -6.24 16.59 -4.88
N ARG A 57 -5.59 16.99 -5.97
CA ARG A 57 -4.87 16.06 -6.84
C ARG A 57 -3.70 15.45 -6.08
N THR A 58 -3.51 14.14 -6.25
CA THR A 58 -2.29 13.44 -5.85
C THR A 58 -1.20 13.70 -6.88
N THR A 59 -0.04 14.17 -6.45
CA THR A 59 1.13 14.41 -7.30
C THR A 59 2.32 13.61 -6.79
N SER A 60 2.99 12.93 -7.70
CA SER A 60 4.22 12.18 -7.42
C SER A 60 5.44 13.01 -7.81
N HIS A 61 6.48 12.95 -7.00
CA HIS A 61 7.80 13.50 -7.26
C HIS A 61 8.81 12.36 -7.25
N TYR A 62 9.80 12.45 -8.14
CA TYR A 62 10.86 11.45 -8.24
C TYR A 62 12.20 12.13 -8.00
N PHE A 63 13.03 11.49 -7.19
CA PHE A 63 14.39 11.91 -6.88
C PHE A 63 15.33 10.78 -7.23
N LEU A 64 16.47 11.08 -7.85
CA LEU A 64 17.48 10.08 -8.15
C LEU A 64 18.52 10.09 -7.04
N THR A 65 18.68 8.96 -6.37
CA THR A 65 19.72 8.81 -5.34
C THR A 65 20.98 8.23 -5.96
N HIS A 66 22.13 8.80 -5.61
CA HIS A 66 23.43 8.35 -6.10
C HIS A 66 24.20 7.61 -5.01
N HIS A 67 24.22 6.29 -5.11
CA HIS A 67 25.03 5.45 -4.23
C HIS A 67 26.30 4.97 -4.96
N PRO A 68 27.48 4.96 -4.31
CA PRO A 68 28.73 4.58 -4.98
C PRO A 68 28.75 3.12 -5.45
N TYR A 69 27.92 2.27 -4.83
CA TYR A 69 27.77 0.86 -5.20
C TYR A 69 26.73 0.63 -6.33
N CYS A 70 25.94 1.65 -6.70
CA CYS A 70 24.96 1.52 -7.79
C CYS A 70 25.65 1.69 -9.15
N LYS A 71 26.04 0.56 -9.75
CA LYS A 71 26.76 0.55 -11.03
C LYS A 71 25.92 1.07 -12.22
N GLY A 72 24.59 1.06 -12.09
CA GLY A 72 23.68 1.53 -13.13
C GLY A 72 23.84 3.01 -13.48
N HIS A 73 24.39 3.84 -12.58
CA HIS A 73 24.68 5.24 -12.88
C HIS A 73 25.82 5.44 -13.89
N PHE A 74 26.58 4.39 -14.21
CA PHE A 74 27.69 4.42 -15.15
C PHE A 74 27.36 3.76 -16.49
N GLU A 75 26.10 3.38 -16.71
CA GLU A 75 25.64 2.82 -17.98
C GLU A 75 25.27 3.95 -18.96
N ASP A 76 25.47 3.69 -20.25
CA ASP A 76 25.13 4.65 -21.33
C ASP A 76 23.61 4.75 -21.55
N HIS A 77 22.83 3.83 -20.99
CA HIS A 77 21.39 3.78 -21.22
C HIS A 77 20.64 4.75 -20.31
N GLU A 78 19.90 5.67 -20.94
CA GLU A 78 19.09 6.67 -20.23
C GLU A 78 17.62 6.29 -20.19
N TYR A 79 16.98 6.51 -19.03
CA TYR A 79 15.54 6.35 -18.84
C TYR A 79 14.90 7.68 -18.46
N THR A 80 13.78 8.00 -19.11
CA THR A 80 12.78 8.89 -18.51
C THR A 80 12.05 8.16 -17.39
N VAL A 81 11.51 8.89 -16.41
CA VAL A 81 10.68 8.31 -15.33
C VAL A 81 9.55 7.45 -15.87
N ARG A 82 8.88 7.88 -16.96
CA ARG A 82 7.80 7.12 -17.58
C ARG A 82 8.28 5.78 -18.16
N GLN A 83 9.46 5.77 -18.79
CA GLN A 83 10.05 4.53 -19.30
C GLN A 83 10.40 3.60 -18.16
N TRP A 84 10.97 4.13 -17.07
CA TRP A 84 11.28 3.36 -15.86
C TRP A 84 10.03 2.75 -15.22
N GLU A 85 8.97 3.53 -15.03
CA GLU A 85 7.71 3.03 -14.47
C GLU A 85 7.12 1.88 -15.28
N ARG A 86 7.20 1.97 -16.61
CA ARG A 86 6.73 0.91 -17.50
C ARG A 86 7.62 -0.33 -17.41
N ASP A 87 8.93 -0.15 -17.49
CA ASP A 87 9.92 -1.23 -17.48
C ASP A 87 9.89 -2.01 -16.15
N GLN A 88 9.81 -1.29 -15.04
CA GLN A 88 9.74 -1.87 -13.70
C GLN A 88 8.33 -2.29 -13.27
N GLN A 89 7.34 -2.16 -14.16
CA GLN A 89 5.93 -2.54 -13.94
C GLN A 89 5.29 -1.83 -12.73
N LEU A 90 5.58 -0.55 -12.55
CA LEU A 90 5.22 0.21 -11.36
C LEU A 90 3.79 0.76 -11.34
N TYR A 91 3.08 0.78 -12.47
CA TYR A 91 1.78 1.48 -12.55
C TYR A 91 0.75 0.98 -11.53
N GLU A 92 0.59 -0.32 -11.40
CA GLU A 92 -0.38 -0.91 -10.45
C GLU A 92 0.06 -0.70 -9.00
N TYR A 93 1.35 -0.91 -8.70
CA TYR A 93 1.88 -0.65 -7.37
C TYR A 93 1.76 0.82 -6.97
N ASN A 94 2.05 1.76 -7.88
CA ASN A 94 1.93 3.19 -7.63
C ASN A 94 0.47 3.58 -7.37
N LEU A 95 -0.47 3.00 -8.12
CA LEU A 95 -1.91 3.21 -7.88
C LEU A 95 -2.29 2.76 -6.46
N LEU A 96 -1.89 1.55 -6.06
CA LEU A 96 -2.18 1.02 -4.73
C LEU A 96 -1.49 1.82 -3.61
N ASN A 97 -0.24 2.22 -3.82
CA ASN A 97 0.51 3.06 -2.89
C ASN A 97 -0.14 4.45 -2.73
N ASP A 98 -0.71 5.02 -3.79
CA ASP A 98 -1.39 6.31 -3.71
C ASP A 98 -2.70 6.22 -2.93
N LEU A 99 -3.44 5.12 -3.07
CA LEU A 99 -4.62 4.84 -2.25
C LEU A 99 -4.24 4.59 -0.78
N TRP A 100 -3.18 3.81 -0.56
CA TRP A 100 -2.64 3.56 0.78
C TRP A 100 -2.18 4.84 1.46
N ALA A 101 -1.51 5.76 0.75
CA ALA A 101 -1.05 7.03 1.31
C ALA A 101 -2.19 7.88 1.88
N GLU A 102 -3.42 7.75 1.34
CA GLU A 102 -4.59 8.41 1.90
C GLU A 102 -5.09 7.77 3.20
N VAL A 103 -5.04 6.43 3.28
CA VAL A 103 -5.40 5.66 4.47
C VAL A 103 -4.37 5.88 5.58
N ASP A 104 -3.09 5.82 5.26
CA ASP A 104 -1.97 6.09 6.17
C ASP A 104 -2.03 7.52 6.73
N ALA A 105 -2.25 8.52 5.88
CA ALA A 105 -2.44 9.90 6.33
C ALA A 105 -3.68 10.08 7.23
N PHE A 106 -4.74 9.28 7.03
CA PHE A 106 -5.90 9.28 7.90
C PHE A 106 -5.60 8.63 9.26
N PHE A 107 -4.92 7.48 9.24
CA PHE A 107 -4.47 6.79 10.45
C PHE A 107 -3.56 7.68 11.31
N ALA A 108 -2.80 8.59 10.69
CA ALA A 108 -1.90 9.50 11.40
C ALA A 108 -2.64 10.51 12.28
N LEU A 109 -3.96 10.67 12.07
CA LEU A 109 -4.85 11.47 12.89
C LEU A 109 -5.37 10.71 14.13
N ASN A 110 -4.89 9.49 14.39
CA ASN A 110 -5.27 8.65 15.53
C ASN A 110 -6.80 8.34 15.59
N PRO A 111 -7.42 7.75 14.56
CA PRO A 111 -8.88 7.58 14.52
C PRO A 111 -9.47 6.57 15.53
N TRP A 112 -8.64 6.01 16.42
CA TRP A 112 -8.99 5.06 17.48
C TRP A 112 -8.69 5.63 18.88
N GLU A 113 -8.70 6.95 19.03
CA GLU A 113 -8.38 7.66 20.29
C GLU A 113 -8.93 6.94 21.54
N GLY A 114 -8.04 6.58 22.46
CA GLY A 114 -8.40 5.97 23.75
C GLY A 114 -8.56 4.44 23.75
N GLU A 115 -8.44 3.74 22.62
CA GLU A 115 -8.57 2.26 22.60
C GLU A 115 -7.34 1.51 23.15
N GLY A 116 -6.23 2.19 23.41
CA GLY A 116 -4.97 1.56 23.83
C GLY A 116 -4.27 0.83 22.69
N GLN A 117 -3.39 -0.12 23.01
CA GLN A 117 -2.68 -0.93 22.01
C GLN A 117 -3.60 -2.03 21.45
N ALA A 118 -3.64 -2.17 20.13
CA ALA A 118 -4.43 -3.19 19.44
C ALA A 118 -5.93 -3.15 19.78
N GLY A 119 -6.50 -1.94 19.85
CA GLY A 119 -7.93 -1.72 20.02
C GLY A 119 -8.79 -2.28 18.88
N PRO A 120 -10.13 -2.40 19.06
CA PRO A 120 -11.02 -2.95 18.04
C PRO A 120 -10.91 -2.28 16.67
N ARG A 121 -10.79 -0.94 16.60
CA ARG A 121 -10.63 -0.23 15.31
C ARG A 121 -9.26 -0.47 14.69
N GLN A 122 -8.21 -0.59 15.50
CA GLN A 122 -6.87 -0.95 15.01
C GLN A 122 -6.83 -2.38 14.45
N GLN A 123 -7.48 -3.34 15.13
CA GLN A 123 -7.58 -4.73 14.63
C GLN A 123 -8.37 -4.80 13.32
N LEU A 124 -9.46 -4.03 13.21
CA LEU A 124 -10.24 -3.93 11.98
C LEU A 124 -9.38 -3.35 10.83
N ALA A 125 -8.70 -2.23 11.08
CA ALA A 125 -7.78 -1.63 10.12
C ALA A 125 -6.65 -2.59 9.71
N PHE A 126 -6.06 -3.30 10.67
CA PHE A 126 -5.03 -4.31 10.41
C PHE A 126 -5.55 -5.44 9.52
N MET A 127 -6.72 -5.99 9.83
CA MET A 127 -7.34 -7.04 9.02
C MET A 127 -7.52 -6.60 7.58
N VAL A 128 -8.09 -5.42 7.36
CA VAL A 128 -8.35 -4.89 6.02
C VAL A 128 -7.05 -4.65 5.24
N CYS A 129 -6.02 -4.07 5.88
CA CYS A 129 -4.81 -3.62 5.19
C CYS A 129 -3.74 -4.71 5.04
N TYR A 130 -3.69 -5.69 5.94
CA TYR A 130 -2.60 -6.68 5.98
C TYR A 130 -3.06 -8.15 5.93
N ASN A 131 -4.36 -8.43 6.04
CA ASN A 131 -4.88 -9.80 5.99
C ASN A 131 -6.10 -9.91 5.08
N ILE A 132 -5.83 -9.93 3.77
CA ILE A 132 -6.86 -9.92 2.73
C ILE A 132 -7.82 -11.11 2.81
N ASP A 133 -7.33 -12.29 3.24
CA ASP A 133 -8.14 -13.49 3.41
C ASP A 133 -9.15 -13.33 4.55
N ALA A 134 -8.70 -12.82 5.71
CA ALA A 134 -9.58 -12.53 6.82
C ALA A 134 -10.60 -11.45 6.45
N PHE A 135 -10.19 -10.42 5.71
CA PHE A 135 -11.12 -9.39 5.25
C PHE A 135 -12.15 -9.94 4.24
N ARG A 136 -11.75 -10.85 3.34
CA ARG A 136 -12.67 -11.54 2.43
C ARG A 136 -13.71 -12.35 3.18
N ALA A 137 -13.28 -13.10 4.20
CA ALA A 137 -14.17 -13.86 5.08
C ALA A 137 -15.14 -12.93 5.83
N TYR A 138 -14.62 -11.83 6.38
CA TYR A 138 -15.41 -10.82 7.07
C TYR A 138 -16.49 -10.19 6.17
N CYS A 139 -16.11 -9.79 4.95
CA CYS A 139 -17.04 -9.27 3.94
C CYS A 139 -18.21 -10.22 3.68
N THR A 140 -17.91 -11.51 3.59
CA THR A 140 -18.89 -12.56 3.32
C THR A 140 -19.80 -12.79 4.54
N GLN A 141 -19.21 -12.98 5.71
CA GLN A 141 -19.92 -13.25 6.96
C GLN A 141 -20.89 -12.13 7.33
N HIS A 142 -20.46 -10.87 7.18
CA HIS A 142 -21.25 -9.70 7.53
C HIS A 142 -22.05 -9.11 6.36
N ARG A 143 -22.04 -9.77 5.19
CA ARG A 143 -22.69 -9.31 3.95
C ARG A 143 -22.34 -7.86 3.61
N LEU A 144 -21.08 -7.49 3.82
CA LEU A 144 -20.65 -6.10 3.85
C LEU A 144 -20.95 -5.34 2.55
N LEU A 145 -20.73 -5.99 1.40
CA LEU A 145 -21.01 -5.41 0.09
C LEU A 145 -22.51 -5.11 -0.14
N SER A 146 -23.40 -5.78 0.59
CA SER A 146 -24.85 -5.54 0.52
C SER A 146 -25.30 -4.34 1.32
N ALA A 147 -24.47 -3.83 2.24
CA ALA A 147 -24.75 -2.61 2.99
C ALA A 147 -24.56 -1.34 2.15
N PHE A 148 -23.96 -1.44 0.96
CA PHE A 148 -23.61 -0.31 0.11
C PHE A 148 -24.18 -0.44 -1.31
N ARG A 149 -24.46 0.71 -1.93
CA ARG A 149 -24.86 0.83 -3.34
C ARG A 149 -23.64 0.63 -4.24
N ILE A 150 -23.42 -0.63 -4.62
CA ILE A 150 -22.29 -1.06 -5.45
C ILE A 150 -22.86 -1.68 -6.73
N GLU A 151 -22.40 -1.20 -7.90
CA GLU A 151 -22.78 -1.78 -9.19
C GLU A 151 -22.43 -3.27 -9.25
N ARG A 152 -23.29 -4.07 -9.90
CA ARG A 152 -23.13 -5.52 -10.02
C ARG A 152 -21.76 -5.94 -10.55
N ILE A 153 -21.23 -5.23 -11.55
CA ILE A 153 -19.91 -5.52 -12.13
C ILE A 153 -18.81 -5.26 -11.10
N ARG A 154 -18.82 -4.10 -10.42
CA ARG A 154 -17.86 -3.78 -9.35
C ARG A 154 -17.94 -4.80 -8.21
N ARG A 155 -19.14 -5.19 -7.78
CA ARG A 155 -19.34 -6.20 -6.73
C ARG A 155 -18.67 -7.52 -7.09
N ARG A 156 -18.90 -8.02 -8.31
CA ARG A 156 -18.28 -9.27 -8.78
C ARG A 156 -16.76 -9.19 -8.80
N ARG A 157 -16.19 -8.04 -9.17
CA ARG A 157 -14.74 -7.83 -9.14
C ARG A 157 -14.20 -7.90 -7.71
N ILE A 158 -14.82 -7.19 -6.77
CA ILE A 158 -14.45 -7.25 -5.34
C ILE A 158 -14.50 -8.69 -4.80
N GLU A 159 -15.49 -9.48 -5.21
CA GLU A 159 -15.63 -10.88 -4.78
C GLU A 159 -14.57 -11.83 -5.37
N GLN A 160 -13.93 -11.47 -6.48
CA GLN A 160 -13.06 -12.38 -7.26
C GLN A 160 -11.59 -11.96 -7.33
N ASP A 161 -11.28 -10.73 -6.94
CA ASP A 161 -9.98 -10.10 -7.15
C ASP A 161 -9.51 -9.43 -5.84
N ASP A 162 -8.31 -9.78 -5.37
CA ASP A 162 -7.74 -9.27 -4.12
C ASP A 162 -7.43 -7.77 -4.19
N ILE A 163 -7.02 -7.28 -5.35
CA ILE A 163 -6.71 -5.85 -5.57
C ILE A 163 -8.00 -5.04 -5.50
N GLU A 164 -9.07 -5.51 -6.12
CA GLU A 164 -10.38 -4.84 -6.07
C GLU A 164 -11.01 -4.94 -4.66
N LEU A 165 -10.79 -6.05 -3.94
CA LEU A 165 -11.16 -6.17 -2.54
C LEU A 165 -10.40 -5.20 -1.64
N LEU A 166 -9.09 -5.06 -1.83
CA LEU A 166 -8.26 -4.14 -1.05
C LEU A 166 -8.66 -2.68 -1.29
N LYS A 167 -8.91 -2.29 -2.55
CA LYS A 167 -9.44 -0.96 -2.90
C LYS A 167 -10.77 -0.68 -2.19
N PHE A 168 -11.69 -1.64 -2.19
CA PHE A 168 -12.93 -1.53 -1.44
C PHE A 168 -12.68 -1.43 0.07
N GLY A 169 -11.71 -2.18 0.61
CA GLY A 169 -11.30 -2.11 2.00
C GLY A 169 -10.83 -0.71 2.42
N PHE A 170 -10.02 -0.05 1.60
CA PHE A 170 -9.59 1.33 1.83
C PHE A 170 -10.77 2.30 1.83
N ASP A 171 -11.65 2.24 0.81
CA ASP A 171 -12.88 3.04 0.78
C ASP A 171 -13.72 2.81 2.03
N TRP A 172 -13.86 1.55 2.44
CA TRP A 172 -14.67 1.13 3.58
C TRP A 172 -14.12 1.63 4.91
N LEU A 173 -12.81 1.51 5.15
CA LEU A 173 -12.16 2.03 6.35
C LEU A 173 -12.33 3.55 6.48
N LEU A 174 -12.09 4.28 5.39
CA LEU A 174 -12.29 5.73 5.36
C LEU A 174 -13.74 6.12 5.63
N HIS A 175 -14.71 5.28 5.21
CA HIS A 175 -16.12 5.50 5.48
C HIS A 175 -16.47 5.28 6.95
N VAL A 176 -16.16 4.10 7.49
CA VAL A 176 -16.63 3.69 8.82
C VAL A 176 -15.83 4.28 9.98
N LEU A 177 -14.57 4.64 9.74
CA LEU A 177 -13.69 5.21 10.77
C LEU A 177 -13.50 6.72 10.62
N GLY A 178 -13.60 7.24 9.39
CA GLY A 178 -13.22 8.61 9.07
C GLY A 178 -14.37 9.54 8.68
N ASP A 179 -15.63 9.08 8.83
CA ASP A 179 -16.85 9.78 8.42
C ASP A 179 -16.77 10.32 6.96
N ARG A 180 -16.02 9.64 6.08
CA ARG A 180 -15.90 10.04 4.68
C ARG A 180 -17.00 9.41 3.84
N ASN A 181 -17.59 10.18 2.92
CA ASN A 181 -18.56 9.69 1.95
C ASN A 181 -17.89 8.98 0.76
N THR A 182 -17.02 8.01 1.02
CA THR A 182 -16.35 7.15 0.03
C THR A 182 -17.26 6.04 -0.49
N LEU A 183 -18.23 5.61 0.33
CA LEU A 183 -19.27 4.64 -0.03
C LEU A 183 -20.66 5.22 0.24
N LEU A 184 -21.64 4.78 -0.55
CA LEU A 184 -23.05 5.16 -0.38
C LEU A 184 -23.79 4.00 0.30
N PRO A 185 -24.26 4.15 1.54
CA PRO A 185 -25.11 3.15 2.19
C PRO A 185 -26.41 2.92 1.39
N VAL A 186 -26.98 1.71 1.50
CA VAL A 186 -28.27 1.38 0.88
C VAL A 186 -29.41 2.16 1.52
#